data_AF-A0A3B8RNG4-F1
#
_entry.id   AF-A0A3B8RNG4-F1
#
_cell.length_a   1.000
_cell.length_b   1.000
_cell.length_c   1.000
_cell.angle_alpha   90.00
_cell.angle_beta   90.00
_cell.angle_gamma   90.00
#
_symmetry.space_group_name_H-M   'P 1'
#
loop_
_entity.id
_entity.type
_entity.pdbx_description
1 polymer ?
#
loop_
_entity_poly.entity_id
_entity_poly.type
_entity_poly.pdbx_seq_one_letter_code
_entity_poly.pdbx_strand_id
1 'polypeptide(L)'
;MRIDPREILRFIERNFEAVRQIFQLQKDDSIIRFETLYQICNTNDIELKKFLDYKILKRTGNNDFQLTTYYQYFFEFILREFSLELPAAIEKYRLSITQIYNQLIDEHNNKNLIVTQINNLIQQVKEFTEAIDNNITRLDDDTKDLKANIQKISYVQKVEKATEWIEYFIKPMNNILDNNHPDSITSIIAEVSNYANQQRLFYPDVNLRIQFDKLYAHLEAANKELLTQLSYLVQTLLPLIHRIKTES
;
A
#
# COMPACT_ATOMS: atom_id res chain seq x y z
N MET A 1 9.30 31.65 0.33
CA MET A 1 7.94 31.98 0.79
C MET A 1 7.28 30.67 1.20
N ARG A 2 6.74 30.55 2.42
CA ARG A 2 6.10 29.31 2.89
C ARG A 2 4.64 29.36 2.44
N ILE A 3 4.28 28.49 1.51
CA ILE A 3 2.92 28.39 0.97
C ILE A 3 1.99 27.87 2.08
N ASP A 4 0.80 28.46 2.21
CA ASP A 4 -0.21 27.99 3.18
C ASP A 4 -0.77 26.63 2.69
N PRO A 5 -0.71 25.56 3.52
CA PRO A 5 -1.28 24.26 3.17
C PRO A 5 -2.75 24.32 2.72
N ARG A 6 -3.54 25.28 3.22
CA ARG A 6 -4.93 25.46 2.81
C ARG A 6 -5.07 25.89 1.36
N GLU A 7 -4.10 26.64 0.83
CA GLU A 7 -4.10 27.05 -0.58
C GLU A 7 -3.87 25.84 -1.49
N ILE A 8 -2.98 24.93 -1.09
CA ILE A 8 -2.72 23.69 -1.82
C ILE A 8 -3.98 22.83 -1.88
N LEU A 9 -4.66 22.63 -0.74
CA LEU A 9 -5.88 21.82 -0.69
C LEU A 9 -7.00 22.43 -1.54
N ARG A 10 -7.23 23.74 -1.43
CA ARG A 10 -8.22 24.45 -2.27
C ARG A 10 -7.85 24.40 -3.75
N PHE A 11 -6.57 24.44 -4.08
CA PHE A 11 -6.11 24.30 -5.45
C PHE A 11 -6.46 22.90 -5.99
N ILE A 12 -6.20 21.84 -5.23
CA ILE A 12 -6.55 20.47 -5.63
C ILE A 12 -8.06 20.32 -5.78
N GLU A 13 -8.84 20.80 -4.81
CA GLU A 13 -10.30 20.75 -4.84
C GLU A 13 -10.89 21.47 -6.07
N ARG A 14 -10.45 22.70 -6.34
CA ARG A 14 -10.95 23.49 -7.47
C ARG A 14 -10.57 22.92 -8.83
N ASN A 15 -9.43 22.25 -8.89
CA ASN A 15 -8.86 21.72 -10.13
C ASN A 15 -8.89 20.19 -10.17
N PHE A 16 -9.86 19.58 -9.48
CA PHE A 16 -9.89 18.14 -9.24
C PHE A 16 -9.88 17.32 -10.53
N GLU A 17 -10.65 17.73 -11.54
CA GLU A 17 -10.67 17.03 -12.84
C GLU A 17 -9.33 17.08 -13.57
N ALA A 18 -8.65 18.24 -13.55
CA ALA A 18 -7.30 18.36 -14.11
C ALA A 18 -6.29 17.50 -13.35
N VAL A 19 -6.36 17.51 -12.01
CA VAL A 19 -5.53 16.66 -11.14
C VAL A 19 -5.76 15.17 -11.45
N ARG A 20 -7.02 14.76 -11.61
CA ARG A 20 -7.40 13.39 -11.96
C ARG A 20 -6.84 12.99 -13.33
N GLN A 21 -6.96 13.83 -14.34
CA GLN A 21 -6.37 13.58 -15.67
C GLN A 21 -4.85 13.46 -15.61
N ILE A 22 -4.18 14.36 -14.87
CA ILE A 22 -2.73 14.33 -14.67
C ILE A 22 -2.30 13.03 -13.97
N PHE A 23 -3.05 12.59 -12.97
CA PHE A 23 -2.81 11.31 -12.29
C PHE A 23 -2.93 10.12 -13.25
N GLN A 24 -3.97 10.10 -14.10
CA GLN A 24 -4.14 9.04 -15.10
C GLN A 24 -2.99 8.99 -16.11
N LEU A 25 -2.57 10.14 -16.63
CA LEU A 25 -1.43 10.22 -17.54
C LEU A 25 -0.14 9.68 -16.91
N GLN A 26 0.11 10.02 -15.65
CA GLN A 26 1.27 9.50 -14.92
C GLN A 26 1.17 7.98 -14.71
N LYS A 27 -0.03 7.45 -14.48
CA LYS A 27 -0.26 6.02 -14.29
C LYS A 27 -0.03 5.21 -15.57
N ASP A 28 -0.44 5.75 -16.72
CA ASP A 28 -0.32 5.07 -18.01
C ASP A 28 1.11 5.13 -18.57
N ASP A 29 1.75 6.30 -18.54
CA ASP A 29 3.02 6.55 -19.24
C ASP A 29 4.24 6.75 -18.32
N SER A 30 4.07 6.71 -16.98
CA SER A 30 5.09 7.01 -15.95
C SER A 30 5.71 8.42 -16.00
N ILE A 31 5.48 9.17 -17.07
CA ILE A 31 5.95 10.53 -17.33
C ILE A 31 4.81 11.28 -18.03
N ILE A 32 4.57 12.52 -17.59
CA ILE A 32 3.60 13.41 -18.19
C ILE A 32 4.32 14.34 -19.18
N ARG A 33 4.03 14.18 -20.48
CA ARG A 33 4.61 15.02 -21.53
C ARG A 33 4.19 16.49 -21.38
N PHE A 34 5.11 17.41 -21.67
CA PHE A 34 4.82 18.85 -21.59
C PHE A 34 3.59 19.26 -22.43
N GLU A 35 3.49 18.77 -23.66
CA GLU A 35 2.41 19.14 -24.59
C GLU A 35 1.03 18.77 -24.02
N THR A 36 0.88 17.55 -23.52
CA THR A 36 -0.36 17.05 -22.93
C THR A 36 -0.69 17.79 -21.64
N LEU A 37 0.31 18.02 -20.77
CA LEU A 37 0.12 18.78 -19.54
C LEU A 37 -0.31 20.22 -19.83
N TYR A 38 0.31 20.85 -20.82
CA TYR A 38 0.01 22.22 -21.23
C TYR A 38 -1.42 22.33 -21.77
N GLN A 39 -1.87 21.33 -22.55
CA GLN A 39 -3.27 21.25 -22.98
C GLN A 39 -4.23 21.15 -21.80
N ILE A 40 -3.98 20.26 -20.84
CA ILE A 40 -4.81 20.13 -19.63
C ILE A 40 -4.87 21.46 -18.87
N CYS A 41 -3.72 22.09 -18.66
CA CYS A 41 -3.63 23.40 -18.00
C CYS A 41 -4.47 24.46 -18.72
N ASN A 42 -4.35 24.58 -20.04
CA ASN A 42 -5.10 25.57 -20.82
C ASN A 42 -6.60 25.30 -20.83
N THR A 43 -7.02 24.04 -20.99
CA THR A 43 -8.44 23.67 -20.99
C THR A 43 -9.12 23.98 -19.66
N ASN A 44 -8.39 23.92 -18.56
CA ASN A 44 -8.91 24.15 -17.21
C ASN A 44 -8.58 25.55 -16.65
N ASP A 45 -7.99 26.45 -17.45
CA ASP A 45 -7.51 27.79 -17.03
C ASP A 45 -6.58 27.74 -15.80
N ILE A 46 -5.62 26.82 -15.82
CA ILE A 46 -4.67 26.58 -14.73
C ILE A 46 -3.26 26.99 -15.15
N GLU A 47 -2.64 27.85 -14.38
CA GLU A 47 -1.21 28.12 -14.52
C GLU A 47 -0.36 26.90 -14.12
N LEU A 48 0.36 26.31 -15.09
CA LEU A 48 1.31 25.21 -14.86
C LEU A 48 2.29 25.49 -13.70
N LYS A 49 2.68 26.75 -13.54
CA LYS A 49 3.57 27.17 -12.46
C LYS A 49 3.03 26.81 -11.08
N LYS A 50 1.72 26.83 -10.85
CA LYS A 50 1.12 26.45 -9.55
C LYS A 50 1.37 25.00 -9.19
N PHE A 51 1.35 24.08 -10.17
CA PHE A 51 1.70 22.68 -9.90
C PHE A 51 3.15 22.51 -9.45
N LEU A 52 4.07 23.35 -9.96
CA LEU A 52 5.48 23.33 -9.57
C LEU A 52 5.70 24.02 -8.21
N ASP A 53 5.08 25.18 -8.01
CA ASP A 53 5.19 25.95 -6.76
C ASP A 53 4.66 25.15 -5.57
N TYR A 54 3.54 24.41 -5.75
CA TYR A 54 2.96 23.51 -4.76
C TYR A 54 3.64 22.14 -4.68
N LYS A 55 4.69 21.91 -5.49
CA LYS A 55 5.43 20.64 -5.59
C LYS A 55 4.54 19.43 -5.89
N ILE A 56 3.41 19.66 -6.56
CA ILE A 56 2.54 18.59 -7.05
C ILE A 56 3.26 17.87 -8.18
N LEU A 57 3.87 18.65 -9.08
CA LEU A 57 4.71 18.15 -10.16
C LEU A 57 6.18 18.54 -9.96
N LYS A 58 7.06 17.69 -10.47
CA LYS A 58 8.50 17.98 -10.67
C LYS A 58 8.84 17.87 -12.14
N ARG A 59 9.81 18.65 -12.60
CA ARG A 59 10.40 18.50 -13.92
C ARG A 59 11.35 17.30 -13.95
N THR A 60 11.36 16.61 -15.07
CA THR A 60 12.34 15.58 -15.42
C THR A 60 13.44 16.18 -16.30
N GLY A 61 14.51 15.42 -16.55
CA GLY A 61 15.65 15.89 -17.36
C GLY A 61 15.29 16.28 -18.80
N ASN A 62 14.15 15.82 -19.33
CA ASN A 62 13.74 15.99 -20.72
C ASN A 62 12.63 17.04 -20.91
N ASN A 63 12.49 17.99 -19.97
CA ASN A 63 11.40 18.98 -19.95
C ASN A 63 9.98 18.41 -19.73
N ASP A 64 9.83 17.11 -19.55
CA ASP A 64 8.58 16.47 -19.13
C ASP A 64 8.40 16.52 -17.60
N PHE A 65 7.25 16.05 -17.11
CA PHE A 65 6.84 16.20 -15.72
C PHE A 65 6.52 14.85 -15.09
N GLN A 66 6.61 14.80 -13.77
CA GLN A 66 6.12 13.68 -12.98
C GLN A 66 5.42 14.21 -11.74
N LEU A 67 4.42 13.47 -11.25
CA LEU A 67 3.92 13.67 -9.90
C LEU A 67 5.05 13.43 -8.90
N THR A 68 5.08 14.24 -7.84
CA THR A 68 5.95 13.91 -6.71
C THR A 68 5.31 12.78 -5.91
N THR A 69 6.14 11.92 -5.32
CA THR A 69 5.71 10.67 -4.67
C THR A 69 4.61 10.89 -3.62
N TYR A 70 4.69 11.97 -2.84
CA TYR A 70 3.68 12.30 -1.83
C TYR A 70 2.29 12.57 -2.44
N TYR A 71 2.22 13.30 -3.55
CA TYR A 71 0.95 13.56 -4.23
C TYR A 71 0.49 12.37 -5.05
N GLN A 72 1.40 11.56 -5.58
CA GLN A 72 1.03 10.29 -6.21
C GLN A 72 0.25 9.40 -5.23
N TYR A 73 0.81 9.14 -4.04
CA TYR A 73 0.12 8.34 -3.02
C TYR A 73 -1.17 9.00 -2.53
N PHE A 74 -1.17 10.32 -2.35
CA PHE A 74 -2.38 11.04 -1.95
C PHE A 74 -3.49 10.94 -3.02
N PHE A 75 -3.16 11.09 -4.30
CA PHE A 75 -4.13 10.99 -5.39
C PHE A 75 -4.62 9.56 -5.60
N GLU A 76 -3.73 8.58 -5.49
CA GLU A 76 -4.09 7.15 -5.49
C GLU A 76 -5.09 6.84 -4.37
N PHE A 77 -4.87 7.36 -3.16
CA PHE A 77 -5.78 7.23 -2.02
C PHE A 77 -7.14 7.89 -2.24
N ILE A 78 -7.20 9.18 -2.60
CA ILE A 78 -8.49 9.89 -2.75
C ILE A 78 -9.30 9.39 -3.94
N LEU A 79 -8.63 8.93 -5.00
CA LEU A 79 -9.28 8.37 -6.19
C LEU A 79 -9.62 6.87 -6.02
N ARG A 80 -9.12 6.22 -4.96
CA ARG A 80 -9.20 4.77 -4.74
C ARG A 80 -8.63 3.97 -5.91
N GLU A 81 -7.54 4.45 -6.46
CA GLU A 81 -6.95 3.93 -7.69
C GLU A 81 -5.66 3.14 -7.46
N PHE A 82 -5.67 2.35 -6.40
CA PHE A 82 -4.55 1.52 -5.99
C PHE A 82 -4.08 0.58 -7.09
N SER A 83 -2.77 0.40 -7.21
CA SER A 83 -2.21 -0.63 -8.08
C SER A 83 -2.24 -1.99 -7.37
N LEU A 84 -2.71 -3.04 -8.06
CA LEU A 84 -2.61 -4.40 -7.53
C LEU A 84 -1.15 -4.83 -7.57
N GLU A 85 -0.48 -4.77 -6.43
CA GLU A 85 0.90 -5.21 -6.27
C GLU A 85 0.99 -6.72 -6.40
N LEU A 86 2.06 -7.18 -7.05
CA LEU A 86 2.32 -8.61 -7.14
C LEU A 86 2.65 -9.18 -5.75
N PRO A 87 2.24 -10.42 -5.45
CA PRO A 87 2.60 -11.08 -4.19
C PRO A 87 4.12 -11.09 -3.91
N ALA A 88 4.95 -11.15 -4.95
CA ALA A 88 6.41 -11.05 -4.82
C ALA A 88 6.91 -9.68 -4.34
N ALA A 89 6.19 -8.59 -4.61
CA ALA A 89 6.49 -7.28 -4.05
C ALA A 89 6.16 -7.24 -2.55
N ILE A 90 5.04 -7.83 -2.16
CA ILE A 90 4.61 -7.97 -0.77
C ILE A 90 5.57 -8.84 0.05
N GLU A 91 6.12 -9.89 -0.55
CA GLU A 91 7.11 -10.76 0.09
C GLU A 91 8.39 -10.01 0.54
N LYS A 92 8.71 -8.86 -0.07
CA LYS A 92 9.86 -8.04 0.35
C LYS A 92 9.71 -7.51 1.78
N TYR A 93 8.48 -7.27 2.25
CA TYR A 93 8.23 -6.89 3.63
C TYR A 93 8.68 -7.97 4.61
N ARG A 94 8.53 -9.25 4.25
CA ARG A 94 9.02 -10.36 5.07
C ARG A 94 10.51 -10.24 5.34
N LEU A 95 11.29 -10.06 4.27
CA LEU A 95 12.74 -9.95 4.35
C LEU A 95 13.15 -8.74 5.18
N SER A 96 12.50 -7.59 4.95
CA SER A 96 12.75 -6.36 5.70
C SER A 96 12.48 -6.54 7.20
N ILE A 97 11.30 -7.05 7.57
CA ILE A 97 10.91 -7.30 8.96
C ILE A 97 11.87 -8.28 9.63
N THR A 98 12.22 -9.38 8.95
CA THR A 98 13.16 -10.39 9.47
C THR A 98 14.53 -9.77 9.73
N GLN A 99 15.05 -8.95 8.81
CA GLN A 99 16.35 -8.29 8.96
C GLN A 99 16.36 -7.32 10.14
N ILE A 100 15.34 -6.48 10.28
CA ILE A 100 15.24 -5.53 11.39
C ILE A 100 15.08 -6.27 12.71
N TYR A 101 14.30 -7.36 12.72
CA TYR A 101 14.12 -8.19 13.91
C TYR A 101 15.44 -8.82 14.38
N ASN A 102 16.20 -9.42 13.45
CA ASN A 102 17.51 -9.98 13.79
C ASN A 102 18.45 -8.91 14.37
N GLN A 103 18.48 -7.72 13.76
CA GLN A 103 19.26 -6.58 14.29
C GLN A 103 18.80 -6.13 15.69
N LEU A 104 17.50 -6.21 15.98
CA LEU A 104 16.96 -5.90 17.30
C LEU A 104 17.35 -6.94 18.35
N ILE A 105 17.43 -8.21 17.99
CA ILE A 105 17.85 -9.30 18.89
C ILE A 105 19.34 -9.20 19.19
N ASP A 106 20.16 -8.93 18.17
CA ASP A 106 21.62 -8.87 18.29
C ASP A 106 22.11 -7.65 19.08
N GLU A 107 21.27 -6.61 19.23
CA GLU A 107 21.64 -5.39 19.92
C GLU A 107 21.34 -5.45 21.42
N HIS A 108 22.39 -5.64 22.22
CA HIS A 108 22.25 -5.83 23.66
C HIS A 108 22.56 -4.58 24.50
N ASN A 109 23.21 -3.55 23.97
CA ASN A 109 23.78 -2.48 24.81
C ASN A 109 23.45 -1.06 24.35
N ASN A 110 23.06 -0.85 23.10
CA ASN A 110 22.74 0.47 22.58
C ASN A 110 21.22 0.76 22.63
N LYS A 111 20.79 1.41 23.71
CA LYS A 111 19.39 1.79 23.91
C LYS A 111 18.81 2.57 22.73
N ASN A 112 19.57 3.50 22.15
CA ASN A 112 19.09 4.30 21.02
C ASN A 112 18.84 3.42 19.80
N LEU A 113 19.75 2.48 19.53
CA LEU A 113 19.57 1.56 18.41
C LEU A 113 18.37 0.63 18.62
N ILE A 114 18.18 0.08 19.82
CA ILE A 114 17.00 -0.72 20.17
C ILE A 114 15.71 0.06 19.88
N VAL A 115 15.62 1.32 20.34
CA VAL A 115 14.45 2.17 20.07
C VAL A 115 14.26 2.43 18.58
N THR A 116 15.34 2.70 17.85
CA THR A 116 15.30 2.86 16.39
C THR A 116 14.76 1.60 15.71
N GLN A 117 15.25 0.41 16.07
CA GLN A 117 14.78 -0.83 15.45
C GLN A 117 13.34 -1.17 15.81
N ILE A 118 12.90 -0.88 17.05
CA ILE A 118 11.49 -0.99 17.43
C ILE A 118 10.62 -0.11 16.52
N ASN A 119 11.00 1.16 16.32
CA ASN A 119 10.23 2.07 15.48
C ASN A 119 10.24 1.63 14.00
N ASN A 120 11.37 1.13 13.51
CA ASN A 120 11.48 0.60 12.15
C ASN A 120 10.59 -0.64 11.96
N LEU A 121 10.53 -1.56 12.93
CA LEU A 121 9.61 -2.71 12.90
C LEU A 121 8.16 -2.27 12.85
N ILE A 122 7.76 -1.35 13.73
CA ILE A 122 6.39 -0.81 13.74
C ILE A 122 6.04 -0.22 12.37
N GLN A 123 6.95 0.57 11.80
CA GLN A 123 6.72 1.20 10.50
C GLN A 123 6.63 0.17 9.37
N GLN A 124 7.53 -0.82 9.32
CA GLN A 124 7.51 -1.85 8.27
C GLN A 124 6.28 -2.75 8.36
N VAL A 125 5.84 -3.12 9.56
CA VAL A 125 4.60 -3.90 9.73
C VAL A 125 3.39 -3.07 9.29
N LYS A 126 3.37 -1.77 9.62
CA LYS A 126 2.29 -0.87 9.20
C LYS A 126 2.21 -0.69 7.68
N GLU A 127 3.35 -0.47 7.03
CA GLU A 127 3.42 -0.39 5.56
C GLU A 127 2.96 -1.70 4.91
N PHE A 128 3.33 -2.83 5.49
CA PHE A 128 2.87 -4.13 5.05
C PHE A 128 1.35 -4.30 5.17
N THR A 129 0.74 -3.98 6.33
CA THR A 129 -0.72 -4.08 6.50
C THR A 129 -1.48 -3.15 5.57
N GLU A 130 -0.98 -1.93 5.36
CA GLU A 130 -1.55 -0.98 4.40
C GLU A 130 -1.45 -1.49 2.96
N ALA A 131 -0.34 -2.12 2.57
CA ALA A 131 -0.17 -2.71 1.25
C ALA A 131 -1.14 -3.88 1.00
N ILE A 132 -1.38 -4.73 2.01
CA ILE A 132 -2.39 -5.79 1.93
C ILE A 132 -3.80 -5.18 1.78
N ASP A 133 -4.13 -4.16 2.57
CA ASP A 133 -5.44 -3.50 2.53
C ASP A 133 -5.76 -2.89 1.15
N ASN A 134 -4.79 -2.14 0.61
CA ASN A 134 -4.91 -1.51 -0.70
C ASN A 134 -5.09 -2.55 -1.80
N ASN A 135 -4.36 -3.65 -1.73
CA ASN A 135 -4.49 -4.75 -2.68
C ASN A 135 -5.84 -5.45 -2.62
N ILE A 136 -6.34 -5.72 -1.42
CA ILE A 136 -7.66 -6.35 -1.23
C ILE A 136 -8.76 -5.40 -1.73
N THR A 137 -8.67 -4.11 -1.40
CA THR A 137 -9.59 -3.08 -1.87
C THR A 137 -9.58 -3.01 -3.39
N ARG A 138 -8.40 -3.00 -4.00
CA ARG A 138 -8.28 -2.97 -5.46
C ARG A 138 -8.88 -4.20 -6.11
N LEU A 139 -8.58 -5.38 -5.59
CA LEU A 139 -9.12 -6.64 -6.11
C LEU A 139 -10.66 -6.68 -5.99
N ASP A 140 -11.21 -6.15 -4.89
CA ASP A 140 -12.65 -6.05 -4.68
C ASP A 140 -13.33 -5.16 -5.73
N ASP A 141 -12.77 -3.97 -5.98
CA ASP A 141 -13.26 -3.06 -7.01
C ASP A 141 -13.14 -3.67 -8.42
N ASP A 142 -11.98 -4.23 -8.76
CA ASP A 142 -11.76 -4.91 -10.05
C ASP A 142 -12.74 -6.09 -10.23
N THR A 143 -13.04 -6.82 -9.16
CA THR A 143 -14.00 -7.93 -9.20
C THR A 143 -15.43 -7.44 -9.43
N LYS A 144 -15.85 -6.34 -8.79
CA LYS A 144 -17.16 -5.71 -9.02
C LYS A 144 -17.29 -5.24 -10.47
N ASP A 145 -16.26 -4.60 -11.01
CA ASP A 145 -16.23 -4.13 -12.39
C ASP A 145 -16.31 -5.28 -13.39
N LEU A 146 -15.59 -6.38 -13.12
CA LEU A 146 -15.62 -7.59 -13.93
C LEU A 146 -17.01 -8.22 -13.96
N LYS A 147 -17.66 -8.29 -12.79
CA LYS A 147 -19.03 -8.81 -12.64
C LYS A 147 -20.03 -7.95 -13.42
N ALA A 148 -19.97 -6.62 -13.25
CA ALA A 148 -20.84 -5.67 -13.93
C ALA A 148 -20.53 -5.54 -15.45
N ASN A 149 -19.45 -6.12 -15.92
CA ASN A 149 -18.96 -6.02 -17.30
C ASN A 149 -18.74 -4.57 -17.77
N ILE A 150 -18.21 -3.70 -16.90
CA ILE A 150 -18.02 -2.28 -17.24
C ILE A 150 -17.13 -2.12 -18.48
N GLN A 151 -16.10 -2.96 -18.60
CA GLN A 151 -15.17 -2.98 -19.73
C GLN A 151 -15.74 -3.63 -21.00
N LYS A 152 -16.98 -4.17 -20.97
CA LYS A 152 -17.65 -4.84 -22.09
C LYS A 152 -16.79 -5.93 -22.75
N ILE A 153 -16.12 -6.73 -21.95
CA ILE A 153 -15.25 -7.81 -22.41
C ILE A 153 -16.05 -9.11 -22.63
N SER A 154 -15.46 -10.03 -23.40
CA SER A 154 -16.08 -11.33 -23.68
C SER A 154 -16.10 -12.23 -22.44
N TYR A 155 -16.98 -13.23 -22.42
CA TYR A 155 -17.02 -14.21 -21.34
C TYR A 155 -15.68 -14.95 -21.16
N VAL A 156 -15.02 -15.32 -22.26
CA VAL A 156 -13.71 -15.98 -22.23
C VAL A 156 -12.68 -15.11 -21.51
N GLN A 157 -12.63 -13.81 -21.84
CA GLN A 157 -11.75 -12.85 -21.18
C GLN A 157 -12.08 -12.67 -19.69
N LYS A 158 -13.36 -12.76 -19.31
CA LYS A 158 -13.75 -12.73 -17.89
C LYS A 158 -13.23 -13.94 -17.12
N VAL A 159 -13.36 -15.12 -17.71
CA VAL A 159 -12.88 -16.38 -17.12
C VAL A 159 -11.36 -16.38 -17.00
N GLU A 160 -10.65 -15.88 -18.00
CA GLU A 160 -9.20 -15.72 -17.99
C GLU A 160 -8.76 -14.79 -16.85
N LYS A 161 -9.28 -13.56 -16.78
CA LYS A 161 -8.96 -12.61 -15.69
C LYS A 161 -9.27 -13.17 -14.30
N ALA A 162 -10.45 -13.77 -14.13
CA ALA A 162 -10.84 -14.39 -12.86
C ALA A 162 -9.88 -15.52 -12.47
N THR A 163 -9.44 -16.33 -13.45
CA THR A 163 -8.47 -17.41 -13.21
C THR A 163 -7.09 -16.84 -12.87
N GLU A 164 -6.65 -15.79 -13.55
CA GLU A 164 -5.38 -15.12 -13.25
C GLU A 164 -5.37 -14.57 -11.82
N TRP A 165 -6.43 -13.90 -11.37
CA TRP A 165 -6.52 -13.40 -10.00
C TRP A 165 -6.52 -14.53 -8.96
N ILE A 166 -7.19 -15.65 -9.23
CA ILE A 166 -7.17 -16.79 -8.29
C ILE A 166 -5.76 -17.38 -8.21
N GLU A 167 -5.14 -17.70 -9.34
CA GLU A 167 -3.90 -18.46 -9.40
C GLU A 167 -2.66 -17.63 -9.05
N TYR A 168 -2.61 -16.38 -9.50
CA TYR A 168 -1.42 -15.54 -9.39
C TYR A 168 -1.52 -14.47 -8.31
N PHE A 169 -2.70 -14.25 -7.73
CA PHE A 169 -2.87 -13.26 -6.67
C PHE A 169 -3.42 -13.87 -5.37
N ILE A 170 -4.64 -14.42 -5.37
CA ILE A 170 -5.31 -14.90 -4.14
C ILE A 170 -4.55 -16.07 -3.52
N LYS A 171 -4.22 -17.11 -4.29
CA LYS A 171 -3.51 -18.28 -3.76
C LYS A 171 -2.13 -17.91 -3.19
N PRO A 172 -1.25 -17.18 -3.91
CA PRO A 172 0.02 -16.75 -3.35
C PRO A 172 -0.15 -15.87 -2.11
N MET A 173 -1.12 -14.94 -2.11
CA MET A 173 -1.35 -14.06 -0.96
C MET A 173 -1.80 -14.85 0.26
N ASN A 174 -2.69 -15.83 0.08
CA ASN A 174 -3.09 -16.73 1.15
C ASN A 174 -1.89 -17.49 1.73
N ASN A 175 -0.93 -17.92 0.92
CA ASN A 175 0.28 -18.58 1.41
C ASN A 175 1.21 -17.62 2.17
N ILE A 176 1.37 -16.37 1.71
CA ILE A 176 2.18 -15.35 2.40
C ILE A 176 1.60 -14.99 3.78
N LEU A 177 0.27 -15.07 3.90
CA LEU A 177 -0.48 -14.75 5.11
C LEU A 177 -0.81 -15.99 5.98
N ASP A 178 -0.51 -17.20 5.54
CA ASP A 178 -0.88 -18.43 6.26
C ASP A 178 -0.10 -18.54 7.57
N ASN A 179 -0.80 -18.45 8.69
CA ASN A 179 -0.22 -18.60 10.03
C ASN A 179 0.42 -19.98 10.28
N ASN A 180 0.08 -20.99 9.47
CA ASN A 180 0.64 -22.34 9.61
C ASN A 180 1.92 -22.55 8.77
N HIS A 181 2.26 -21.62 7.89
CA HIS A 181 3.48 -21.70 7.10
C HIS A 181 4.64 -21.05 7.87
N PRO A 182 5.72 -21.76 8.21
CA PRO A 182 6.79 -21.21 9.06
C PRO A 182 7.48 -20.00 8.44
N ASP A 183 7.58 -19.96 7.10
CA ASP A 183 8.14 -18.82 6.37
C ASP A 183 7.12 -17.73 6.02
N SER A 184 5.90 -17.74 6.56
CA SER A 184 4.94 -16.67 6.31
C SER A 184 5.30 -15.39 7.05
N ILE A 185 4.82 -14.26 6.54
CA ILE A 185 4.99 -12.97 7.24
C ILE A 185 4.26 -13.00 8.59
N THR A 186 3.10 -13.63 8.66
CA THR A 186 2.32 -13.72 9.90
C THR A 186 3.04 -14.55 10.97
N SER A 187 3.75 -15.61 10.59
CA SER A 187 4.64 -16.36 11.50
C SER A 187 5.72 -15.46 12.10
N ILE A 188 6.43 -14.69 11.26
CA ILE A 188 7.46 -13.76 11.74
C ILE A 188 6.87 -12.67 12.63
N ILE A 189 5.72 -12.08 12.28
CA ILE A 189 5.04 -11.10 13.13
C ILE A 189 4.67 -11.71 14.49
N ALA A 190 4.24 -12.97 14.53
CA ALA A 190 3.96 -13.69 15.76
C ALA A 190 5.24 -13.91 16.60
N GLU A 191 6.36 -14.26 15.97
CA GLU A 191 7.66 -14.39 16.65
C GLU A 191 8.11 -13.05 17.27
N VAL A 192 8.08 -11.97 16.49
CA VAL A 192 8.40 -10.61 16.98
C VAL A 192 7.48 -10.22 18.13
N SER A 193 6.18 -10.55 18.03
CA SER A 193 5.19 -10.24 19.06
C SER A 193 5.48 -10.99 20.37
N ASN A 194 5.82 -12.29 20.28
CA ASN A 194 6.22 -13.09 21.43
C ASN A 194 7.48 -12.54 22.09
N TYR A 195 8.48 -12.15 21.29
CA TYR A 195 9.69 -11.50 21.79
C TYR A 195 9.36 -10.17 22.50
N ALA A 196 8.60 -9.28 21.85
CA ALA A 196 8.20 -8.00 22.44
C ALA A 196 7.42 -8.19 23.75
N ASN A 197 6.55 -9.21 23.83
CA ASN A 197 5.82 -9.56 25.03
C ASN A 197 6.73 -10.00 26.18
N GLN A 198 7.78 -10.77 25.89
CA GLN A 198 8.77 -11.14 26.92
C GLN A 198 9.56 -9.92 27.37
N GLN A 199 10.05 -9.10 26.43
CA GLN A 199 10.86 -7.95 26.76
C GLN A 199 10.07 -6.89 27.55
N ARG A 200 8.81 -6.59 27.19
CA ARG A 200 8.01 -5.62 27.95
C ARG A 200 7.80 -6.01 29.42
N LEU A 201 7.83 -7.31 29.74
CA LEU A 201 7.67 -7.81 31.10
C LEU A 201 8.99 -7.79 31.88
N PHE A 202 10.08 -8.24 31.27
CA PHE A 202 11.31 -8.59 31.97
C PHE A 202 12.51 -7.67 31.66
N TYR A 203 12.42 -6.75 30.69
CA TYR A 203 13.57 -5.92 30.33
C TYR A 203 14.01 -5.03 31.51
N PRO A 204 15.31 -4.96 31.86
CA PRO A 204 15.77 -4.24 33.05
C PRO A 204 15.46 -2.74 33.06
N ASP A 205 15.54 -2.11 31.88
CA ASP A 205 15.26 -0.68 31.70
C ASP A 205 13.77 -0.42 31.49
N VAL A 206 13.17 0.38 32.37
CA VAL A 206 11.75 0.78 32.32
C VAL A 206 11.38 1.51 31.03
N ASN A 207 12.25 2.40 30.54
CA ASN A 207 11.98 3.16 29.32
C ASN A 207 11.95 2.23 28.10
N LEU A 208 12.82 1.21 28.07
CA LEU A 208 12.80 0.21 27.00
C LEU A 208 11.60 -0.72 27.11
N ARG A 209 11.16 -1.11 28.31
CA ARG A 209 9.90 -1.84 28.49
C ARG A 209 8.71 -1.13 27.86
N ILE A 210 8.62 0.19 28.02
CA ILE A 210 7.56 1.00 27.40
C ILE A 210 7.63 0.93 25.87
N GLN A 211 8.82 0.92 25.27
CA GLN A 211 8.95 0.79 23.82
C GLN A 211 8.59 -0.61 23.33
N PHE A 212 8.95 -1.66 24.08
CA PHE A 212 8.53 -3.03 23.77
C PHE A 212 7.01 -3.22 23.94
N ASP A 213 6.38 -2.54 24.90
CA ASP A 213 4.92 -2.56 25.05
C ASP A 213 4.22 -1.91 23.85
N LYS A 214 4.76 -0.78 23.34
CA LYS A 214 4.28 -0.18 22.08
C LYS A 214 4.43 -1.14 20.90
N LEU A 215 5.60 -1.76 20.74
CA LEU A 215 5.83 -2.75 19.69
C LEU A 215 4.79 -3.87 19.76
N TYR A 216 4.62 -4.45 20.94
CA TYR A 216 3.64 -5.51 21.18
C TYR A 216 2.22 -5.09 20.80
N ALA A 217 1.77 -3.91 21.25
CA ALA A 217 0.44 -3.40 20.94
C ALA A 217 0.22 -3.19 19.42
N HIS A 218 1.23 -2.68 18.71
CA HIS A 218 1.17 -2.51 17.25
C HIS A 218 1.10 -3.86 16.53
N LEU A 219 1.88 -4.86 16.96
CA LEU A 219 1.87 -6.19 16.35
C LEU A 219 0.56 -6.94 16.62
N GLU A 220 -0.04 -6.78 17.81
CA GLU A 220 -1.35 -7.37 18.12
C GLU A 220 -2.45 -6.76 17.25
N ALA A 221 -2.43 -5.44 17.06
CA ALA A 221 -3.37 -4.74 16.18
C ALA A 221 -3.21 -5.20 14.72
N ALA A 222 -1.97 -5.23 14.21
CA ALA A 222 -1.66 -5.69 12.87
C ALA A 222 -2.12 -7.14 12.62
N ASN A 223 -1.89 -8.06 13.58
CA ASN A 223 -2.35 -9.44 13.45
C ASN A 223 -3.87 -9.56 13.35
N LYS A 224 -4.63 -8.77 14.12
CA LYS A 224 -6.10 -8.75 14.04
C LYS A 224 -6.58 -8.23 12.68
N GLU A 225 -5.92 -7.20 12.17
CA GLU A 225 -6.22 -6.60 10.87
C GLU A 225 -5.95 -7.60 9.72
N LEU A 226 -4.77 -8.23 9.71
CA LEU A 226 -4.38 -9.24 8.72
C LEU A 226 -5.33 -10.44 8.72
N LEU A 227 -5.78 -10.91 9.90
CA LEU A 227 -6.76 -11.99 9.99
C LEU A 227 -8.10 -11.59 9.37
N THR A 228 -8.54 -10.35 9.60
CA THR A 228 -9.79 -9.82 9.03
C THR A 228 -9.68 -9.72 7.50
N GLN A 229 -8.56 -9.19 7.01
CA GLN A 229 -8.23 -9.07 5.60
C GLN A 229 -8.16 -10.43 4.90
N LEU A 230 -7.46 -11.40 5.48
CA LEU A 230 -7.38 -12.78 4.98
C LEU A 230 -8.75 -13.44 4.93
N SER A 231 -9.56 -13.28 5.99
CA SER A 231 -10.93 -13.78 6.03
C SER A 231 -11.77 -13.19 4.89
N TYR A 232 -11.67 -11.89 4.64
CA TYR A 232 -12.37 -11.24 3.53
C TYR A 232 -11.92 -11.79 2.17
N LEU A 233 -10.61 -11.92 1.95
CA LEU A 233 -10.03 -12.45 0.72
C LEU A 233 -10.54 -13.87 0.41
N VAL A 234 -10.49 -14.76 1.40
CA VAL A 234 -10.81 -16.19 1.21
C VAL A 234 -12.30 -16.49 1.27
N GLN A 235 -13.06 -15.81 2.14
CA GLN A 235 -14.48 -16.11 2.36
C GLN A 235 -15.42 -15.26 1.51
N THR A 236 -14.97 -14.08 1.05
CA THR A 236 -15.81 -13.16 0.27
C THR A 236 -15.33 -13.06 -1.18
N LEU A 237 -14.09 -12.64 -1.41
CA LEU A 237 -13.59 -12.37 -2.76
C LEU A 237 -13.42 -13.63 -3.58
N LEU A 238 -12.74 -14.65 -3.03
CA LEU A 238 -12.48 -15.89 -3.74
C LEU A 238 -13.77 -16.59 -4.23
N PRO A 239 -14.83 -16.77 -3.40
CA PRO A 239 -16.10 -17.32 -3.87
C PRO A 239 -16.78 -16.44 -4.93
N LEU A 240 -16.68 -15.12 -4.81
CA LEU A 240 -17.30 -14.20 -5.76
C LEU A 240 -16.62 -14.26 -7.13
N ILE A 241 -15.28 -14.35 -7.17
CA ILE A 241 -14.52 -14.55 -8.41
C ILE A 241 -14.79 -15.94 -9.00
N HIS A 242 -14.91 -16.97 -8.16
CA HIS A 242 -15.35 -18.29 -8.61
C HIS A 242 -16.73 -18.26 -9.26
N ARG A 243 -17.70 -17.52 -8.69
CA ARG A 243 -19.02 -17.34 -9.32
C ARG A 243 -18.92 -16.66 -10.66
N ILE A 244 -18.10 -15.62 -10.84
CA ILE A 244 -17.91 -14.97 -12.15
C ILE A 244 -17.39 -15.96 -13.20
N LYS A 245 -16.57 -16.92 -12.78
CA LYS A 245 -16.09 -18.00 -13.66
C LYS A 245 -17.20 -18.97 -14.06
N THR A 246 -18.14 -19.27 -13.17
CA THR A 246 -19.15 -20.34 -13.37
C THR A 246 -20.54 -19.85 -13.78
N GLU A 247 -20.93 -18.65 -13.37
CA GLU A 247 -22.24 -18.05 -13.62
C GLU A 247 -22.13 -17.09 -14.82
N SER A 248 -22.77 -17.49 -15.92
CA SER A 248 -23.29 -16.58 -16.96
C SER A 248 -24.76 -16.31 -16.67
#